data_AF-A0A7J7VVL2-F1
#
_entry.id   AF-A0A7J7VVL2-F1
#
_cell.length_a   1.000
_cell.length_b   1.000
_cell.length_c   1.000
_cell.angle_alpha   90.00
_cell.angle_beta   90.00
_cell.angle_gamma   90.00
#
_symmetry.space_group_name_H-M   'P 1'
#
loop_
_entity.id
_entity.type
_entity.pdbx_description
1 polymer ?
#
loop_
_entity_poly.entity_id
_entity_poly.type
_entity_poly.pdbx_seq_one_letter_code
_entity_poly.pdbx_strand_id
1 'polypeptide(L)'
;MALWRAYQRALNAHPWKVQVLTAGSLMGLGDIISQQLVERRGVRKHQISRTLTMASLGCGFVGPVIGGWYKVLDRLIPGTTKVDALKKMLLDQGCFAPCFLGSFLSLIGALNGLSARDNWAKLRRDYPDALIANYYLWPAVQLANFYLVPLYYRYAISLPHSSRESHIMHSCR
;
A
#
# COMPACT_ATOMS: atom_id res chain seq x y z
N MET A 1 -18.38 8.38 11.10
CA MET A 1 -19.10 7.09 10.90
C MET A 1 -19.64 6.91 9.46
N ALA A 2 -20.39 7.87 8.90
CA ALA A 2 -20.98 7.73 7.56
C ALA A 2 -19.94 7.63 6.41
N LEU A 3 -18.89 8.45 6.46
CA LEU A 3 -17.80 8.44 5.49
C LEU A 3 -17.06 7.09 5.45
N TRP A 4 -16.80 6.51 6.62
CA TRP A 4 -16.16 5.20 6.78
C TRP A 4 -17.02 4.08 6.18
N ARG A 5 -18.33 4.08 6.46
CA ARG A 5 -19.28 3.11 5.88
C ARG A 5 -19.45 3.29 4.36
N ALA A 6 -19.34 4.52 3.85
CA ALA A 6 -19.34 4.78 2.41
C ALA A 6 -18.07 4.27 1.73
N TYR A 7 -16.91 4.49 2.35
CA TYR A 7 -15.62 3.95 1.90
C TYR A 7 -15.61 2.42 1.90
N GLN A 8 -16.11 1.77 2.96
CA GLN A 8 -16.25 0.31 3.02
C GLN A 8 -17.19 -0.24 1.93
N ARG A 9 -18.31 0.44 1.65
CA ARG A 9 -19.22 0.07 0.55
C ARG A 9 -18.56 0.22 -0.83
N ALA A 10 -17.81 1.29 -1.04
CA ALA A 10 -17.07 1.52 -2.29
C ALA A 10 -15.94 0.48 -2.47
N LEU A 11 -15.24 0.12 -1.39
CA LEU A 11 -14.22 -0.94 -1.40
C LEU A 11 -14.80 -2.30 -1.78
N ASN A 12 -15.97 -2.65 -1.24
CA ASN A 12 -16.64 -3.92 -1.58
C ASN A 12 -17.20 -3.94 -3.01
N ALA A 13 -17.72 -2.81 -3.50
CA ALA A 13 -18.28 -2.72 -4.84
C ALA A 13 -17.19 -2.66 -5.94
N HIS A 14 -16.13 -1.89 -5.72
CA HIS A 14 -15.08 -1.64 -6.72
C HIS A 14 -13.68 -1.61 -6.08
N PRO A 15 -13.16 -2.75 -5.61
CA PRO A 15 -11.91 -2.83 -4.85
C PRO A 15 -10.72 -2.25 -5.62
N TRP A 16 -10.63 -2.53 -6.92
CA TRP A 16 -9.56 -2.01 -7.77
C TRP A 16 -9.61 -0.49 -7.98
N LYS A 17 -10.80 0.09 -8.19
CA LYS A 17 -10.94 1.54 -8.41
C LYS A 17 -10.57 2.31 -7.15
N VAL A 18 -11.05 1.85 -5.99
CA VAL A 18 -10.76 2.49 -4.71
C VAL A 18 -9.28 2.34 -4.36
N GLN A 19 -8.66 1.18 -4.63
CA GLN A 19 -7.23 0.98 -4.40
C GLN A 19 -6.36 1.92 -5.24
N VAL A 20 -6.65 2.02 -6.54
CA VAL A 20 -5.97 2.94 -7.47
C VAL A 20 -6.11 4.39 -7.02
N LEU A 21 -7.33 4.83 -6.70
CA LEU A 21 -7.58 6.20 -6.24
C LEU A 21 -6.92 6.51 -4.90
N THR A 22 -6.91 5.54 -3.98
CA THR A 22 -6.26 5.68 -2.67
C THR A 22 -4.74 5.79 -2.84
N ALA A 23 -4.14 4.95 -3.69
CA ALA A 23 -2.71 5.02 -3.99
C ALA A 23 -2.31 6.36 -4.61
N GLY A 24 -3.04 6.83 -5.64
CA GLY A 24 -2.81 8.15 -6.24
C GLY A 24 -2.95 9.30 -5.25
N SER A 25 -4.00 9.28 -4.44
CA SER A 25 -4.24 10.32 -3.43
C SER A 25 -3.13 10.34 -2.37
N LEU A 26 -2.72 9.17 -1.87
CA LEU A 26 -1.66 9.06 -0.87
C LEU A 26 -0.32 9.57 -1.40
N MET A 27 0.01 9.21 -2.63
CA MET A 27 1.24 9.67 -3.29
C MET A 27 1.22 11.18 -3.56
N GLY A 28 0.10 11.71 -4.06
CA GLY A 28 -0.06 13.15 -4.26
C GLY A 28 0.05 13.92 -2.94
N LEU A 29 -0.62 13.47 -1.89
CA LEU A 29 -0.52 14.08 -0.56
C LEU A 29 0.89 13.98 0.03
N GLY A 30 1.56 12.84 -0.12
CA GLY A 30 2.95 12.66 0.29
C GLY A 30 3.89 13.65 -0.41
N ASP A 31 3.67 13.89 -1.70
CA ASP A 31 4.44 14.90 -2.44
C ASP A 31 4.14 16.32 -1.97
N ILE A 32 2.88 16.67 -1.71
CA ILE A 32 2.50 17.97 -1.13
C ILE A 32 3.19 18.19 0.22
N ILE A 33 3.14 17.18 1.09
CA ILE A 33 3.81 17.20 2.39
C ILE A 33 5.31 17.40 2.22
N SER A 34 5.95 16.65 1.32
CA SER A 34 7.38 16.80 1.04
C SER A 34 7.71 18.21 0.56
N GLN A 35 6.95 18.75 -0.38
CA GLN A 35 7.19 20.11 -0.90
C GLN A 35 6.99 21.22 0.15
N GLN A 36 5.98 21.08 1.02
CA GLN A 36 5.62 22.12 1.98
C GLN A 36 6.40 22.01 3.30
N LEU A 37 6.61 20.80 3.82
CA LEU A 37 7.22 20.58 5.14
C LEU A 37 8.73 20.28 5.06
N VAL A 38 9.18 19.52 4.06
CA VAL A 38 10.60 19.16 3.91
C VAL A 38 11.34 20.23 3.12
N GLU A 39 10.85 20.55 1.92
CA GLU A 39 11.50 21.51 1.03
C GLU A 39 11.14 22.98 1.34
N ARG A 40 10.14 23.21 2.22
CA ARG A 40 9.67 24.54 2.67
C ARG A 40 9.51 25.56 1.54
N ARG A 41 9.04 25.12 0.37
CA ARG A 41 8.94 25.98 -0.82
C ARG A 41 7.89 27.08 -0.69
N GLY A 42 6.93 26.90 0.21
CA GLY A 42 5.78 27.78 0.40
C GLY A 42 4.69 27.56 -0.66
N VAL A 43 3.46 27.96 -0.32
CA VAL A 43 2.24 27.70 -1.12
C VAL A 43 2.30 28.30 -2.53
N ARG A 44 3.01 29.43 -2.71
CA ARG A 44 3.13 30.13 -4.00
C ARG A 44 4.09 29.46 -5.00
N LYS A 45 5.03 28.62 -4.55
CA LYS A 45 5.99 27.91 -5.42
C LYS A 45 5.71 26.41 -5.50
N HIS A 46 4.48 26.00 -5.16
CA HIS A 46 4.07 24.61 -5.20
C HIS A 46 4.09 24.07 -6.63
N GLN A 47 4.81 22.97 -6.86
CA GLN A 47 4.92 22.35 -8.17
C GLN A 47 3.80 21.34 -8.37
N ILE A 48 2.65 21.84 -8.85
CA ILE A 48 1.46 21.03 -9.15
C ILE A 48 1.78 19.94 -10.16
N SER A 49 2.63 20.21 -11.16
CA SER A 49 3.05 19.20 -12.15
C SER A 49 3.72 17.99 -11.49
N ARG A 50 4.58 18.19 -10.49
CA ARG A 50 5.25 17.09 -9.77
C ARG A 50 4.23 16.26 -8.96
N THR A 51 3.30 16.93 -8.31
CA THR A 51 2.23 16.28 -7.55
C THR A 51 1.29 15.49 -8.46
N LEU A 52 0.95 16.01 -9.64
CA LEU A 52 0.16 15.31 -10.66
C LEU A 52 0.90 14.09 -11.21
N THR A 53 2.22 14.18 -11.43
CA THR A 53 3.04 13.03 -11.82
C THR A 53 3.02 11.95 -10.75
N MET A 54 3.20 12.31 -9.48
CA MET A 54 3.14 11.36 -8.36
C MET A 54 1.75 10.74 -8.19
N ALA A 55 0.68 11.53 -8.35
CA ALA A 55 -0.68 11.02 -8.29
C ALA A 55 -0.99 10.07 -9.48
N SER A 56 -0.55 10.42 -10.69
CA SER A 56 -0.70 9.60 -11.89
C SER A 56 0.07 8.29 -11.77
N LEU A 57 1.29 8.33 -11.22
CA LEU A 57 2.06 7.13 -10.89
C LEU A 57 1.37 6.26 -9.85
N GLY A 58 0.82 6.88 -8.81
CA GLY A 58 0.06 6.18 -7.78
C GLY A 58 -1.13 5.44 -8.35
N CYS A 59 -1.88 6.10 -9.25
CA CYS A 59 -3.03 5.50 -9.91
C CYS A 59 -2.66 4.44 -10.96
N GLY A 60 -1.71 4.75 -11.85
CA GLY A 60 -1.44 3.93 -13.05
C GLY A 60 -0.45 2.79 -12.81
N PHE A 61 0.48 2.95 -11.88
CA PHE A 61 1.55 1.97 -11.64
C PHE A 61 1.43 1.36 -10.24
N VAL A 62 1.48 2.18 -9.20
CA VAL A 62 1.56 1.67 -7.81
C VAL A 62 0.31 0.90 -7.42
N GLY A 63 -0.88 1.45 -7.64
CA GLY A 63 -2.15 0.79 -7.30
C GLY A 63 -2.31 -0.59 -7.95
N PRO A 64 -2.21 -0.72 -9.29
CA PRO A 64 -2.37 -2.00 -9.97
C PRO A 64 -1.27 -3.01 -9.61
N VAL A 65 -0.01 -2.58 -9.55
CA VAL A 65 1.14 -3.47 -9.28
C VAL A 65 1.06 -4.01 -7.85
N ILE A 66 0.81 -3.15 -6.87
CA ILE A 66 0.64 -3.58 -5.47
C ILE A 66 -0.61 -4.46 -5.31
N GLY A 67 -1.73 -4.08 -5.92
CA GLY A 67 -2.97 -4.88 -5.85
C GLY A 67 -2.81 -6.27 -6.48
N GLY A 68 -2.10 -6.37 -7.60
CA GLY A 68 -1.75 -7.65 -8.22
C GLY A 68 -0.81 -8.47 -7.34
N TRP A 69 0.21 -7.84 -6.78
CA TRP A 69 1.19 -8.51 -5.92
C TRP A 69 0.57 -9.09 -4.64
N TYR A 70 -0.30 -8.34 -3.97
CA TYR A 70 -1.03 -8.87 -2.79
C TYR A 70 -1.86 -10.11 -3.12
N LYS A 71 -2.49 -10.17 -4.31
CA LYS A 71 -3.19 -11.37 -4.76
C LYS A 71 -2.26 -12.56 -4.97
N VAL A 72 -1.05 -12.32 -5.48
CA VAL A 72 -0.03 -13.36 -5.63
C VAL A 72 0.45 -13.84 -4.26
N LEU A 73 0.74 -12.91 -3.33
CA LEU A 73 1.10 -13.21 -1.94
C LEU A 73 0.04 -14.05 -1.22
N ASP A 74 -1.24 -13.72 -1.39
CA ASP A 74 -2.35 -14.47 -0.77
C ASP A 74 -2.52 -15.87 -1.38
N ARG A 75 -2.18 -16.06 -2.66
CA ARG A 75 -2.15 -17.39 -3.29
C ARG A 75 -0.96 -18.23 -2.85
N LEU A 76 0.22 -17.62 -2.70
CA LEU A 76 1.45 -18.31 -2.29
C LEU A 76 1.42 -18.71 -0.82
N ILE A 77 0.82 -17.86 0.04
CA ILE A 77 0.74 -18.09 1.48
C ILE A 77 -0.73 -17.91 1.91
N PRO A 78 -1.56 -18.97 1.79
CA PRO A 78 -3.01 -18.89 2.09
C PRO A 78 -3.34 -18.84 3.60
N GLY A 79 -2.36 -18.53 4.45
CA GLY A 79 -2.53 -18.46 5.91
C GLY A 79 -2.70 -17.04 6.44
N THR A 80 -3.39 -16.94 7.60
CA THR A 80 -3.70 -15.68 8.29
C THR A 80 -3.02 -15.56 9.66
N THR A 81 -2.13 -16.50 10.00
CA THR A 81 -1.42 -16.49 11.28
C THR A 81 -0.34 -15.40 11.31
N LYS A 82 0.17 -15.08 12.50
CA LYS A 82 1.32 -14.15 12.65
C LYS A 82 2.54 -14.63 11.87
N VAL A 83 2.77 -15.94 11.84
CA VAL A 83 3.87 -16.57 11.09
C VAL A 83 3.67 -16.39 9.59
N ASP A 84 2.43 -16.49 9.09
CA ASP A 84 2.14 -16.27 7.67
C ASP A 84 2.32 -14.81 7.27
N ALA A 85 1.95 -13.87 8.15
CA ALA A 85 2.22 -12.45 7.93
C ALA A 85 3.72 -12.15 7.89
N LEU A 86 4.53 -12.81 8.74
CA LEU A 86 5.99 -12.69 8.70
C LEU A 86 6.56 -13.27 7.40
N LYS A 87 6.09 -14.45 6.96
CA LYS A 87 6.50 -15.05 5.68
C LYS A 87 6.16 -14.15 4.48
N LYS A 88 4.95 -13.57 4.48
CA LYS A 88 4.51 -12.60 3.47
C LYS A 88 5.42 -11.37 3.46
N MET A 89 5.77 -10.83 4.63
CA MET A 89 6.71 -9.71 4.75
C MET A 89 8.09 -10.08 4.19
N LEU A 90 8.65 -11.24 4.57
CA LEU A 90 9.98 -11.65 4.09
C LEU A 90 10.00 -11.82 2.56
N LEU A 91 8.95 -12.41 1.99
CA LEU A 91 8.82 -12.57 0.54
C LEU A 91 8.68 -11.22 -0.18
N ASP A 92 7.88 -10.32 0.40
CA ASP A 92 7.69 -8.96 -0.11
C ASP A 92 9.01 -8.18 -0.11
N GLN A 93 9.72 -8.16 1.01
CA GLN A 93 10.98 -7.43 1.17
C GLN A 93 12.13 -8.04 0.34
N GLY A 94 12.16 -9.37 0.19
CA GLY A 94 13.21 -10.07 -0.55
C GLY A 94 13.07 -9.96 -2.07
N CYS A 95 11.85 -10.08 -2.60
CA CYS A 95 11.63 -10.18 -4.05
C CYS A 95 10.96 -8.94 -4.64
N PHE A 96 9.89 -8.46 -3.99
CA PHE A 96 9.05 -7.43 -4.58
C PHE A 96 9.58 -6.03 -4.32
N ALA A 97 9.96 -5.71 -3.07
CA ALA A 97 10.50 -4.42 -2.70
C ALA A 97 11.68 -3.94 -3.58
N PRO A 98 12.73 -4.74 -3.84
CA PRO A 98 13.84 -4.29 -4.70
C PRO A 98 13.40 -4.03 -6.15
N CYS A 99 12.62 -4.96 -6.73
CA CYS A 99 12.11 -4.82 -8.09
C CYS A 99 11.17 -3.61 -8.22
N PHE A 100 10.22 -3.48 -7.31
CA PHE A 100 9.24 -2.41 -7.28
C PHE A 100 9.92 -1.04 -7.10
N LEU A 101 10.84 -0.91 -6.14
CA LEU A 101 11.56 0.32 -5.88
C LEU A 101 12.44 0.73 -7.07
N GLY A 102 13.11 -0.24 -7.69
CA GLY A 102 13.93 0.01 -8.88
C GLY A 102 13.09 0.52 -10.06
N SER A 103 11.97 -0.16 -10.36
CA SER A 103 11.04 0.27 -11.41
C SER A 103 10.43 1.63 -11.10
N PHE A 104 10.05 1.86 -9.84
CA PHE A 104 9.42 3.10 -9.39
C PHE A 104 10.36 4.30 -9.54
N LEU A 105 11.60 4.20 -9.04
CA LEU A 105 12.60 5.26 -9.17
C LEU A 105 12.94 5.54 -10.64
N SER A 106 13.07 4.48 -11.45
CA SER A 106 13.33 4.61 -12.89
C SER A 106 12.19 5.32 -13.61
N LEU A 107 10.94 4.97 -13.31
CA LEU A 107 9.76 5.56 -13.93
C LEU A 107 9.59 7.03 -13.52
N ILE A 108 9.83 7.36 -12.24
CA ILE A 108 9.87 8.75 -11.78
C ILE A 108 10.93 9.55 -12.52
N GLY A 109 12.14 9.02 -12.68
CA GLY A 109 13.20 9.75 -13.36
C GLY A 109 12.85 10.01 -14.83
N ALA A 110 12.28 9.02 -15.51
CA ALA A 110 11.80 9.17 -16.89
C ALA A 110 10.69 10.22 -17.00
N LEU A 111 9.69 10.20 -16.12
CA LEU A 111 8.59 11.16 -16.13
C LEU A 111 9.01 12.58 -15.74
N ASN A 112 10.11 12.74 -15.01
CA ASN A 112 10.71 14.05 -14.75
C ASN A 112 11.57 14.56 -15.92
N GLY A 113 11.62 13.82 -17.04
CA GLY A 113 12.37 14.22 -18.24
C GLY A 113 13.88 13.99 -18.14
N LEU A 114 14.35 13.14 -17.21
CA LEU A 114 15.76 12.77 -17.16
C LEU A 114 16.13 11.90 -18.37
N SER A 115 17.32 12.12 -18.93
CA SER A 115 17.87 11.23 -19.95
C SER A 115 18.05 9.83 -19.39
N ALA A 116 18.04 8.79 -20.24
CA ALA A 116 18.24 7.41 -19.79
C ALA A 116 19.55 7.23 -19.00
N ARG A 117 20.60 7.96 -19.38
CA ARG A 117 21.91 7.93 -18.72
C ARG A 117 21.86 8.60 -17.33
N ASP A 118 21.21 9.76 -17.23
CA ASP A 118 21.07 10.48 -15.95
C ASP A 118 20.14 9.75 -15.00
N ASN A 119 19.06 9.17 -15.53
CA ASN A 119 18.14 8.34 -14.77
C ASN A 119 18.84 7.10 -14.22
N TRP A 120 19.65 6.41 -15.03
CA TRP A 120 20.46 5.27 -14.56
C TRP A 120 21.49 5.67 -13.50
N ALA A 121 22.18 6.79 -13.70
CA ALA A 121 23.15 7.30 -12.74
C ALA A 121 22.47 7.65 -11.40
N LYS A 122 21.31 8.31 -11.45
CA LYS A 122 20.49 8.64 -10.29
C LYS A 122 19.98 7.39 -9.59
N LEU A 123 19.46 6.41 -10.34
CA LEU A 123 19.02 5.13 -9.79
C LEU A 123 20.15 4.45 -9.05
N ARG A 124 21.33 4.29 -9.67
CA ARG A 124 22.47 3.61 -9.03
C ARG A 124 22.93 4.32 -7.75
N ARG A 125 22.75 5.64 -7.66
CA ARG A 125 23.09 6.44 -6.48
C ARG A 125 22.04 6.33 -5.39
N ASP A 126 20.76 6.54 -5.72
CA ASP A 126 19.67 6.70 -4.74
C ASP A 126 19.04 5.35 -4.34
N TYR A 127 19.15 4.32 -5.20
CA TYR A 127 18.58 2.99 -4.98
C TYR A 127 19.07 2.28 -3.70
N PRO A 128 20.39 2.17 -3.42
CA PRO A 128 20.84 1.47 -2.22
C PRO A 128 20.34 2.13 -0.94
N ASP A 129 20.41 3.46 -0.85
CA ASP A 129 19.92 4.21 0.32
C ASP A 129 18.40 4.03 0.48
N ALA A 130 17.65 4.12 -0.62
CA ALA A 130 16.20 3.91 -0.60
C ALA A 130 15.82 2.47 -0.20
N LEU A 131 16.57 1.47 -0.65
CA LEU A 131 16.34 0.07 -0.30
C LEU A 131 16.66 -0.20 1.17
N ILE A 132 17.78 0.32 1.67
CA ILE A 132 18.14 0.21 3.09
C ILE A 132 17.09 0.88 3.96
N ALA A 133 16.65 2.10 3.61
CA ALA A 133 15.58 2.78 4.33
C ALA A 133 14.27 1.99 4.33
N ASN A 134 13.93 1.34 3.21
CA ASN A 134 12.78 0.45 3.11
C ASN A 134 12.89 -0.73 4.08
N TYR A 135 14.07 -1.35 4.15
CA TYR A 135 14.36 -2.48 5.05
C TYR A 135 14.39 -2.10 6.53
N TYR A 136 14.64 -0.85 6.89
CA TYR A 136 14.47 -0.40 8.28
C TYR A 136 13.03 -0.04 8.62
N LEU A 137 12.33 0.64 7.70
CA LEU A 137 10.99 1.16 7.95
C LEU A 137 9.95 0.04 8.03
N TRP A 138 9.98 -0.92 7.11
CA TRP A 138 8.91 -1.94 7.02
C TRP A 138 8.87 -2.92 8.18
N PRO A 139 10.00 -3.47 8.68
CA PRO A 139 9.99 -4.29 9.88
C PRO A 139 9.48 -3.52 11.10
N ALA A 140 9.82 -2.24 11.25
CA ALA A 140 9.27 -1.39 12.31
C ALA A 140 7.76 -1.22 12.18
N VAL A 141 7.26 -0.96 10.96
CA VAL A 141 5.82 -0.86 10.67
C VAL A 141 5.12 -2.20 10.95
N GLN A 142 5.72 -3.33 10.59
CA GLN A 142 5.12 -4.64 10.85
C GLN A 142 5.15 -5.02 12.33
N LEU A 143 6.22 -4.69 13.04
CA LEU A 143 6.27 -4.86 14.50
C LEU A 143 5.19 -4.02 15.17
N ALA A 144 5.02 -2.76 14.76
CA ALA A 144 3.95 -1.90 15.22
C ALA A 144 2.56 -2.46 14.85
N ASN A 145 2.39 -3.03 13.65
CA ASN A 145 1.13 -3.68 13.25
C ASN A 145 0.81 -4.86 14.17
N PHE A 146 1.77 -5.74 14.45
CA PHE A 146 1.57 -6.88 15.36
C PHE A 146 1.34 -6.48 16.82
N TYR A 147 1.89 -5.33 17.25
CA TYR A 147 1.75 -4.81 18.61
C TYR A 147 0.44 -4.04 18.81
N LEU A 148 0.10 -3.14 17.87
CA LEU A 148 -1.07 -2.25 17.95
C LEU A 148 -2.37 -2.91 17.47
N VAL A 149 -2.29 -3.97 16.66
CA VAL A 149 -3.45 -4.77 16.23
C VAL A 149 -3.47 -6.08 17.03
N PRO A 150 -3.99 -6.10 18.27
CA PRO A 150 -4.27 -7.34 18.95
C PRO A 150 -5.27 -8.16 18.12
N LEU A 151 -5.10 -9.49 18.11
CA LEU A 151 -5.91 -10.47 17.37
C LEU A 151 -7.44 -10.24 17.49
N TYR A 152 -7.90 -9.58 18.55
CA TYR A 152 -9.30 -9.39 18.90
C TYR A 152 -10.18 -8.64 17.87
N TYR A 153 -9.63 -7.81 16.99
CA TYR A 153 -10.45 -7.10 15.98
C TYR A 153 -10.55 -7.81 14.62
N ARG A 154 -9.88 -8.95 14.42
CA ARG A 154 -9.89 -9.65 13.12
C ARG A 154 -11.10 -10.55 12.88
N TYR A 155 -11.97 -10.73 13.88
CA TYR A 155 -13.15 -11.61 13.83
C TYR A 155 -14.46 -10.91 13.43
N ALA A 156 -14.48 -9.58 13.28
CA ALA A 156 -15.73 -8.86 13.00
C ALA A 156 -16.20 -8.91 11.52
N ILE A 157 -15.42 -9.49 10.61
CA ILE A 157 -15.77 -9.61 9.17
C ILE A 157 -15.99 -11.06 8.72
N SER A 158 -15.67 -12.06 9.54
CA SER A 158 -16.29 -13.36 9.43
C SER A 158 -17.64 -13.31 10.14
N LEU A 159 -18.67 -12.75 9.48
CA LEU A 159 -20.02 -13.23 9.66
C LEU A 159 -20.16 -14.48 8.77
N PRO A 160 -19.91 -15.71 9.26
CA PRO A 160 -20.65 -16.82 8.71
C PRO A 160 -22.08 -16.54 9.13
N HIS A 161 -22.93 -16.24 8.15
CA HIS A 161 -24.35 -16.51 8.15
C HIS A 161 -24.86 -17.19 9.44
N SER A 162 -25.18 -16.37 10.44
CA SER A 162 -25.93 -16.75 11.64
C SER A 162 -27.38 -17.00 11.21
N SER A 163 -27.59 -18.11 10.51
CA SER A 163 -28.91 -18.58 10.09
C SER A 163 -29.04 -20.10 10.22
N ARG A 164 -28.30 -20.72 11.13
CA ARG A 164 -28.44 -22.16 11.41
C ARG A 164 -28.37 -22.53 12.89
N GLU A 165 -28.76 -21.60 13.78
CA GLU A 165 -28.95 -21.90 15.22
C GLU A 165 -30.36 -21.58 15.74
N SER A 166 -31.32 -21.22 14.87
CA SER A 166 -32.74 -21.10 15.25
C SER A 166 -33.52 -22.43 15.16
N HIS A 167 -32.90 -23.53 14.72
CA HIS A 167 -33.59 -24.81 14.49
C HIS A 167 -33.44 -25.86 15.60
N ILE A 168 -32.72 -25.57 16.69
CA ILE A 168 -32.49 -26.56 17.78
C ILE A 168 -33.16 -26.17 19.11
N MET A 169 -33.65 -24.93 19.27
CA MET A 169 -34.32 -24.49 20.51
C MET A 169 -35.86 -24.66 20.53
N HIS A 170 -36.45 -25.40 19.60
CA HIS A 170 -37.90 -25.70 19.60
C HIS A 170 -38.25 -27.18 19.83
N SER A 171 -37.26 -28.05 20.11
CA SER A 171 -37.50 -29.50 20.32
C SER A 171 -37.25 -29.99 21.76
N CYS A 172 -37.14 -29.07 22.73
CA CYS A 172 -37.23 -29.40 24.15
C CYS A 172 -38.37 -28.60 24.78
N ARG A 173 -39.60 -29.01 24.48
CA ARG A 173 -40.77 -28.82 25.34
C ARG A 173 -41.74 -29.97 25.13
#